data_AF-A0A504JF71-F1
#
_entry.id   AF-A0A504JF71-F1
#
_cell.length_a   1.000
_cell.length_b   1.000
_cell.length_c   1.000
_cell.angle_alpha   90.00
_cell.angle_beta   90.00
_cell.angle_gamma   90.00
#
_symmetry.space_group_name_H-M   'P 1'
#
loop_
_entity.id
_entity.type
_entity.pdbx_description
1 polymer ?
#
loop_
_entity_poly.entity_id
_entity_poly.type
_entity_poly.pdbx_seq_one_letter_code
_entity_poly.pdbx_strand_id
1 'polypeptide(L)'
;MAKILCSIIVIFSIQIISGQGASVKIDMLDTNWVVPEGAVFEKFDNRETLLLKKDRATVKNVQFTNGTIEVDVYANTSRSFAGITFRKQNDNMEEVYMRMHKSSQVDAVQYTPIFNNESNWQLFKEYQAQVTFANKGWNTLRIEVHNQSADIFVNDKKALTVDHLRTDQTGGEIGLFALFSNRFSNFRITPKDTVQKPEKDSAIAVDPAMITKWNITKARPYEAEKLDFKSFLEEKYTTVATEASGLLLISKYVKKSTSGKFEKNVEEYIVASTTVHADNEETKLFSFDYSDKIIVYLNGQLLFAGNNSFRAKGKQYMGHMGDTVNTIYLPLKKGTNKIHCVVIDKANGWGLMGKLK
;
A
#
# COMPACT_ATOMS: atom_id res chain seq x y z
N MET A 1 -67.64 22.08 -29.22
CA MET A 1 -67.30 20.92 -28.38
C MET A 1 -65.99 20.32 -28.88
N ALA A 2 -64.87 20.65 -28.25
CA ALA A 2 -63.57 20.03 -28.53
C ALA A 2 -63.09 19.36 -27.24
N LYS A 3 -63.00 18.03 -27.24
CA LYS A 3 -62.50 17.22 -26.12
C LYS A 3 -60.97 17.17 -26.18
N ILE A 4 -60.30 17.68 -25.16
CA ILE A 4 -58.86 17.55 -24.95
C ILE A 4 -58.61 16.19 -24.29
N LEU A 5 -57.80 15.35 -24.94
CA LEU A 5 -57.37 14.04 -24.45
C LEU A 5 -56.07 14.24 -23.65
N CYS A 6 -56.10 14.00 -22.34
CA CYS A 6 -54.92 14.05 -21.48
C CYS A 6 -54.26 12.66 -21.47
N SER A 7 -53.08 12.53 -22.08
CA SER A 7 -52.25 11.32 -21.98
C SER A 7 -51.48 11.33 -20.67
N ILE A 8 -51.72 10.35 -19.81
CA ILE A 8 -50.95 10.08 -18.59
C ILE A 8 -49.74 9.21 -18.99
N ILE A 9 -48.53 9.75 -18.87
CA ILE A 9 -47.28 8.99 -19.01
C ILE A 9 -46.94 8.42 -17.63
N VAL A 10 -47.07 7.10 -17.47
CA VAL A 10 -46.60 6.37 -16.30
C VAL A 10 -45.13 6.01 -16.51
N ILE A 11 -44.23 6.67 -15.77
CA ILE A 11 -42.81 6.33 -15.74
C ILE A 11 -42.63 5.17 -14.76
N PHE A 12 -42.35 3.97 -15.28
CA PHE A 12 -41.97 2.82 -14.47
C PHE A 12 -40.52 3.00 -14.00
N SER A 13 -40.34 3.28 -12.71
CA SER A 13 -39.05 3.24 -12.04
C SER A 13 -38.60 1.79 -11.90
N ILE A 14 -37.70 1.33 -12.77
CA ILE A 14 -37.05 0.03 -12.62
C ILE A 14 -36.08 0.14 -11.44
N GLN A 15 -36.47 -0.42 -10.29
CA GLN A 15 -35.53 -0.65 -9.20
C GLN A 15 -34.65 -1.84 -9.54
N ILE A 16 -33.39 -1.58 -9.85
CA ILE A 16 -32.39 -2.63 -10.03
C ILE A 16 -32.03 -3.15 -8.63
N ILE A 17 -32.50 -4.35 -8.31
CA ILE A 17 -32.12 -5.06 -7.09
C ILE A 17 -30.68 -5.55 -7.27
N SER A 18 -29.75 -4.98 -6.48
CA SER A 18 -28.38 -5.46 -6.42
C SER A 18 -28.34 -6.81 -5.71
N GLY A 19 -27.95 -7.87 -6.42
CA GLY A 19 -27.79 -9.20 -5.83
C GLY A 19 -26.52 -9.28 -4.97
N GLN A 20 -26.66 -9.56 -3.68
CA GLN A 20 -25.55 -10.05 -2.86
C GLN A 20 -25.47 -11.56 -3.07
N GLY A 21 -24.28 -12.08 -3.38
CA GLY A 21 -24.04 -13.51 -3.47
C GLY A 21 -24.22 -14.18 -2.10
N ALA A 22 -24.44 -15.49 -2.10
CA ALA A 22 -24.49 -16.24 -0.84
C ALA A 22 -23.11 -16.20 -0.14
N SER A 23 -23.10 -16.07 1.19
CA SER A 23 -21.88 -16.20 1.98
C SER A 23 -21.34 -17.62 1.88
N VAL A 24 -20.09 -17.75 1.44
CA VAL A 24 -19.35 -19.02 1.35
C VAL A 24 -18.35 -19.08 2.50
N LYS A 25 -18.47 -20.10 3.34
CA LYS A 25 -17.47 -20.42 4.37
C LYS A 25 -16.38 -21.30 3.75
N ILE A 26 -15.12 -20.99 4.05
CA ILE A 26 -13.97 -21.80 3.64
C ILE A 26 -13.36 -22.43 4.87
N ASP A 27 -13.45 -23.76 4.95
CA ASP A 27 -12.93 -24.50 6.10
C ASP A 27 -11.39 -24.43 6.14
N MET A 28 -10.87 -24.39 7.37
CA MET A 28 -9.43 -24.33 7.66
C MET A 28 -8.82 -25.73 7.54
N LEU A 29 -8.80 -26.25 6.32
CA LEU A 29 -8.29 -27.58 5.96
C LEU A 29 -7.28 -27.46 4.82
N ASP A 30 -6.31 -28.36 4.80
CA ASP A 30 -5.24 -28.41 3.79
C ASP A 30 -5.78 -28.51 2.34
N THR A 31 -6.93 -29.14 2.14
CA THR A 31 -7.62 -29.24 0.85
C THR A 31 -8.03 -27.89 0.28
N ASN A 32 -8.26 -26.87 1.11
CA ASN A 32 -8.74 -25.54 0.71
C ASN A 32 -7.66 -24.47 0.61
N TRP A 33 -6.46 -24.72 1.16
CA TRP A 33 -5.43 -23.69 1.31
C TRP A 33 -4.07 -24.12 0.76
N VAL A 34 -3.35 -23.19 0.14
CA VAL A 34 -1.92 -23.25 -0.07
C VAL A 34 -1.27 -22.49 1.08
N VAL A 35 -0.45 -23.17 1.88
CA VAL A 35 0.13 -22.63 3.12
C VAL A 35 1.66 -22.68 3.11
N PRO A 36 2.33 -21.75 3.80
CA PRO A 36 3.78 -21.78 3.95
C PRO A 36 4.21 -22.91 4.88
N GLU A 37 5.49 -23.27 4.82
CA GLU A 37 6.09 -24.27 5.70
C GLU A 37 5.87 -23.92 7.18
N GLY A 38 5.46 -24.92 7.97
CA GLY A 38 5.24 -24.78 9.40
C GLY A 38 3.90 -24.14 9.80
N ALA A 39 3.02 -23.87 8.83
CA ALA A 39 1.60 -23.67 9.08
C ALA A 39 0.96 -24.96 9.62
N VAL A 40 -0.02 -24.84 10.52
CA VAL A 40 -0.66 -25.98 11.17
C VAL A 40 -2.17 -25.82 11.11
N PHE A 41 -2.87 -26.83 10.60
CA PHE A 41 -4.32 -26.95 10.75
C PHE A 41 -4.60 -27.71 12.04
N GLU A 42 -5.35 -27.10 12.95
CA GLU A 42 -5.63 -27.68 14.27
C GLU A 42 -7.03 -27.33 14.77
N LYS A 43 -7.57 -28.17 15.66
CA LYS A 43 -8.71 -27.77 16.48
C LYS A 43 -8.22 -26.97 17.67
N PHE A 44 -8.73 -25.76 17.81
CA PHE A 44 -8.42 -24.86 18.93
C PHE A 44 -9.68 -24.11 19.32
N ASP A 45 -9.96 -24.01 20.62
CA ASP A 45 -11.17 -23.35 21.15
C ASP A 45 -12.47 -23.87 20.51
N ASN A 46 -12.55 -25.20 20.33
CA ASN A 46 -13.65 -25.91 19.66
C ASN A 46 -13.92 -25.47 18.20
N ARG A 47 -12.97 -24.81 17.54
CA ARG A 47 -13.04 -24.39 16.14
C ARG A 47 -11.95 -25.06 15.33
N GLU A 48 -12.21 -25.24 14.04
CA GLU A 48 -11.15 -25.52 13.06
C GLU A 48 -10.36 -24.26 12.80
N THR A 49 -9.04 -24.36 12.90
CA THR A 49 -8.16 -23.20 12.83
C THR A 49 -6.96 -23.47 11.95
N LEU A 50 -6.46 -22.40 11.35
CA LEU A 50 -5.17 -22.35 10.69
C LEU A 50 -4.24 -21.47 11.53
N LEU A 51 -3.20 -22.08 12.11
CA LEU A 51 -2.10 -21.39 12.77
C LEU A 51 -1.03 -21.03 11.73
N LEU A 52 -0.89 -19.73 11.43
CA LEU A 52 0.17 -19.22 10.55
C LEU A 52 1.25 -18.55 11.38
N LYS A 53 2.49 -19.04 11.28
CA LYS A 53 3.65 -18.49 11.99
C LYS A 53 4.19 -17.21 11.33
N LYS A 54 4.21 -17.20 9.99
CA LYS A 54 4.74 -16.14 9.14
C LYS A 54 4.21 -16.35 7.71
N ASP A 55 4.43 -15.34 6.86
CA ASP A 55 4.14 -15.36 5.43
C ASP A 55 2.63 -15.42 5.15
N ARG A 56 2.24 -15.85 3.94
CA ARG A 56 0.86 -15.79 3.46
C ARG A 56 0.33 -17.18 3.11
N ALA A 57 -0.92 -17.43 3.45
CA ALA A 57 -1.70 -18.56 2.94
C ALA A 57 -2.67 -18.07 1.88
N THR A 58 -2.84 -18.82 0.79
CA THR A 58 -3.76 -18.47 -0.31
C THR A 58 -4.87 -19.52 -0.38
N VAL A 59 -6.12 -19.08 -0.57
CA VAL A 59 -7.25 -19.97 -0.80
C VAL A 59 -7.12 -20.60 -2.18
N LYS A 60 -7.27 -21.92 -2.28
CA LYS A 60 -7.23 -22.65 -3.55
C LYS A 60 -8.47 -22.34 -4.39
N ASN A 61 -8.27 -22.09 -5.68
CA ASN A 61 -9.33 -22.01 -6.69
C ASN A 61 -10.42 -20.96 -6.42
N VAL A 62 -10.09 -19.89 -5.67
CA VAL A 62 -11.02 -18.78 -5.40
C VAL A 62 -10.46 -17.47 -5.93
N GLN A 63 -11.28 -16.78 -6.70
CA GLN A 63 -11.02 -15.42 -7.20
C GLN A 63 -12.03 -14.47 -6.57
N PHE A 64 -11.58 -13.27 -6.22
CA PHE A 64 -12.40 -12.26 -5.57
C PHE A 64 -12.23 -10.92 -6.29
N THR A 65 -13.35 -10.25 -6.57
CA THR A 65 -13.39 -8.89 -7.10
C THR A 65 -13.94 -7.94 -6.05
N ASN A 66 -15.24 -8.06 -5.74
CA ASN A 66 -15.99 -7.19 -4.84
C ASN A 66 -16.84 -8.01 -3.86
N GLY A 67 -17.22 -7.38 -2.76
CA GLY A 67 -18.01 -7.98 -1.70
C GLY A 67 -17.29 -7.96 -0.37
N THR A 68 -17.61 -8.92 0.49
CA THR A 68 -17.13 -8.96 1.87
C THR A 68 -16.17 -10.14 2.07
N ILE A 69 -15.04 -9.90 2.73
CA ILE A 69 -14.13 -10.95 3.22
C ILE A 69 -14.10 -10.84 4.74
N GLU A 70 -14.27 -11.96 5.44
CA GLU A 70 -14.27 -11.99 6.90
C GLU A 70 -13.37 -13.12 7.42
N VAL A 71 -12.69 -12.88 8.54
CA VAL A 71 -11.97 -13.91 9.28
C VAL A 71 -11.97 -13.60 10.77
N ASP A 72 -12.05 -14.65 11.58
CA ASP A 72 -11.82 -14.53 13.02
C ASP A 72 -10.34 -14.77 13.33
N VAL A 73 -9.72 -13.85 14.08
CA VAL A 73 -8.33 -13.90 14.53
C VAL A 73 -8.29 -14.01 16.05
N TYR A 74 -7.56 -14.99 16.56
CA TYR A 74 -7.48 -15.18 18.00
C TYR A 74 -6.73 -14.02 18.69
N ALA A 75 -7.24 -13.59 19.84
CA ALA A 75 -6.64 -12.55 20.65
C ALA A 75 -5.20 -12.91 21.03
N ASN A 76 -4.26 -12.00 20.76
CA ASN A 76 -2.84 -12.22 21.03
C ASN A 76 -2.16 -10.93 21.49
N THR A 77 -1.77 -10.89 22.77
CA THR A 77 -1.05 -9.74 23.35
C THR A 77 0.46 -9.80 23.11
N SER A 78 0.99 -10.96 22.71
CA SER A 78 2.38 -11.10 22.26
C SER A 78 2.53 -10.48 20.87
N ARG A 79 3.76 -10.06 20.52
CA ARG A 79 4.05 -9.48 19.20
C ARG A 79 3.51 -10.37 18.10
N SER A 80 2.51 -9.88 17.39
CA SER A 80 1.77 -10.62 16.37
C SER A 80 1.11 -9.66 15.39
N PHE A 81 1.10 -10.08 14.13
CA PHE A 81 0.47 -9.42 12.99
C PHE A 81 -0.38 -10.48 12.28
N ALA A 82 -1.63 -10.15 11.97
CA ALA A 82 -2.59 -11.07 11.38
C ALA A 82 -3.57 -10.31 10.49
N GLY A 83 -3.76 -10.77 9.26
CA GLY A 83 -4.53 -10.01 8.28
C GLY A 83 -5.07 -10.84 7.14
N ILE A 84 -5.73 -10.14 6.22
CA ILE A 84 -6.27 -10.66 4.96
C ILE A 84 -5.45 -10.07 3.82
N THR A 85 -5.15 -10.90 2.83
CA THR A 85 -4.63 -10.47 1.52
C THR A 85 -5.70 -10.69 0.47
N PHE A 86 -5.87 -9.77 -0.46
CA PHE A 86 -6.90 -9.88 -1.50
C PHE A 86 -6.46 -9.28 -2.82
N ARG A 87 -7.15 -9.70 -3.89
CA ARG A 87 -6.83 -9.34 -5.28
C ARG A 87 -5.39 -9.64 -5.69
N LYS A 88 -4.82 -10.70 -5.13
CA LYS A 88 -3.48 -11.13 -5.47
C LYS A 88 -3.40 -11.57 -6.93
N GLN A 89 -2.51 -10.96 -7.68
CA GLN A 89 -2.10 -11.37 -9.01
C GLN A 89 -0.59 -11.24 -9.13
N ASN A 90 0.06 -12.31 -9.59
CA ASN A 90 1.53 -12.40 -9.58
C ASN A 90 2.06 -12.13 -8.16
N ASP A 91 3.01 -11.20 -8.03
CA ASP A 91 3.61 -10.78 -6.76
C ASP A 91 2.95 -9.51 -6.16
N ASN A 92 1.80 -9.07 -6.69
CA ASN A 92 1.09 -7.86 -6.26
C ASN A 92 -0.24 -8.22 -5.59
N MET A 93 -0.60 -7.52 -4.51
CA MET A 93 -1.85 -7.74 -3.79
C MET A 93 -2.17 -6.58 -2.85
N GLU A 94 -3.40 -6.55 -2.37
CA GLU A 94 -3.81 -5.68 -1.27
C GLU A 94 -3.74 -6.43 0.07
N GLU A 95 -3.35 -5.74 1.14
CA GLU A 95 -3.23 -6.35 2.47
C GLU A 95 -3.76 -5.41 3.56
N VAL A 96 -4.59 -5.96 4.44
CA VAL A 96 -5.03 -5.29 5.68
C VAL A 96 -4.70 -6.21 6.83
N TYR A 97 -4.02 -5.69 7.85
CA TYR A 97 -3.61 -6.49 9.00
C TYR A 97 -3.79 -5.77 10.33
N MET A 98 -4.04 -6.56 11.36
CA MET A 98 -4.11 -6.19 12.76
C MET A 98 -2.77 -6.45 13.43
N ARG A 99 -2.25 -5.45 14.12
CA ARG A 99 -1.07 -5.53 14.99
C ARG A 99 -1.55 -5.83 16.41
N MET A 100 -1.89 -7.08 16.67
CA MET A 100 -2.63 -7.49 17.89
C MET A 100 -1.99 -7.00 19.21
N HIS A 101 -0.66 -7.02 19.29
CA HIS A 101 0.14 -6.50 20.41
C HIS A 101 0.14 -4.96 20.59
N LYS A 102 -0.50 -4.24 19.67
CA LYS A 102 -0.58 -2.77 19.61
C LYS A 102 -2.02 -2.30 19.78
N SER A 103 -2.86 -3.08 20.46
CA SER A 103 -4.22 -2.70 20.84
C SER A 103 -4.24 -1.28 21.42
N SER A 104 -5.20 -0.47 20.97
CA SER A 104 -5.40 0.94 21.33
C SER A 104 -4.31 1.92 20.88
N GLN A 105 -3.32 1.49 20.09
CA GLN A 105 -2.36 2.39 19.44
C GLN A 105 -2.89 2.87 18.10
N VAL A 106 -2.46 4.05 17.64
CA VAL A 106 -2.91 4.68 16.37
C VAL A 106 -2.66 3.84 15.12
N ASP A 107 -1.75 2.87 15.24
CA ASP A 107 -1.29 1.97 14.19
C ASP A 107 -1.72 0.50 14.43
N ALA A 108 -2.79 0.29 15.20
CA ALA A 108 -3.28 -1.04 15.56
C ALA A 108 -3.78 -1.83 14.35
N VAL A 109 -4.41 -1.16 13.38
CA VAL A 109 -4.81 -1.72 12.08
C VAL A 109 -4.15 -0.92 10.98
N GLN A 110 -3.64 -1.59 9.95
CA GLN A 110 -2.97 -0.94 8.82
C GLN A 110 -3.42 -1.59 7.51
N TYR A 111 -3.63 -0.76 6.49
CA TYR A 111 -3.68 -1.17 5.10
C TYR A 111 -2.35 -0.89 4.42
N THR A 112 -1.95 -1.75 3.49
CA THR A 112 -0.74 -1.57 2.68
C THR A 112 -0.89 -2.29 1.35
N PRO A 113 -0.55 -1.67 0.22
CA PRO A 113 -0.37 -2.41 -1.01
C PRO A 113 0.95 -3.17 -0.97
N ILE A 114 0.92 -4.37 -1.53
CA ILE A 114 2.08 -5.20 -1.74
C ILE A 114 2.43 -5.12 -3.22
N PHE A 115 3.66 -4.71 -3.51
CA PHE A 115 4.21 -4.73 -4.87
C PHE A 115 5.46 -5.59 -4.88
N ASN A 116 5.56 -6.52 -5.83
CA ASN A 116 6.70 -7.41 -5.95
C ASN A 116 7.03 -8.17 -4.64
N ASN A 117 5.99 -8.61 -3.92
CA ASN A 117 6.02 -9.21 -2.59
C ASN A 117 6.58 -8.32 -1.46
N GLU A 118 6.73 -7.03 -1.68
CA GLU A 118 7.21 -6.07 -0.68
C GLU A 118 6.06 -5.22 -0.13
N SER A 119 6.01 -5.07 1.20
CA SER A 119 5.04 -4.20 1.87
C SER A 119 5.46 -2.73 1.81
N ASN A 120 4.50 -1.82 1.67
CA ASN A 120 4.73 -0.39 1.48
C ASN A 120 4.13 0.48 2.60
N TRP A 121 3.91 -0.07 3.80
CA TRP A 121 3.12 0.57 4.86
C TRP A 121 3.71 1.92 5.32
N GLN A 122 5.02 2.15 5.17
CA GLN A 122 5.63 3.45 5.52
C GLN A 122 5.11 4.61 4.66
N LEU A 123 4.63 4.30 3.46
CA LEU A 123 4.20 5.29 2.47
C LEU A 123 2.72 5.67 2.64
N PHE A 124 1.98 4.98 3.51
CA PHE A 124 0.53 5.05 3.64
C PHE A 124 0.11 5.26 5.10
N LYS A 125 0.63 6.33 5.72
CA LYS A 125 0.35 6.66 7.13
C LYS A 125 -1.13 7.00 7.38
N GLU A 126 -1.82 7.49 6.35
CA GLU A 126 -3.23 7.84 6.36
C GLU A 126 -4.14 6.61 6.47
N TYR A 127 -3.65 5.43 6.11
CA TYR A 127 -4.39 4.18 6.17
C TYR A 127 -4.02 3.32 7.39
N GLN A 128 -3.97 3.98 8.55
CA GLN A 128 -3.76 3.37 9.85
C GLN A 128 -4.90 3.76 10.80
N ALA A 129 -5.30 2.85 11.68
CA ALA A 129 -6.41 3.09 12.58
C ALA A 129 -6.13 2.63 14.02
N GLN A 130 -6.61 3.43 14.96
CA GLN A 130 -6.67 3.08 16.38
C GLN A 130 -7.82 2.13 16.64
N VAL A 131 -7.51 0.91 17.06
CA VAL A 131 -8.50 -0.12 17.38
C VAL A 131 -8.14 -0.78 18.69
N THR A 132 -9.12 -0.96 19.57
CA THR A 132 -8.98 -1.79 20.77
C THR A 132 -9.47 -3.20 20.48
N PHE A 133 -8.55 -4.16 20.49
CA PHE A 133 -8.86 -5.58 20.33
C PHE A 133 -9.36 -6.20 21.64
N ALA A 134 -10.22 -7.21 21.53
CA ALA A 134 -10.48 -8.13 22.61
C ALA A 134 -9.17 -8.83 22.99
N ASN A 135 -8.90 -8.94 24.30
CA ASN A 135 -7.67 -9.53 24.84
C ASN A 135 -7.79 -11.04 25.10
N LYS A 136 -8.98 -11.62 24.91
CA LYS A 136 -9.30 -13.05 24.97
C LYS A 136 -10.33 -13.38 23.90
N GLY A 137 -10.39 -14.66 23.50
CA GLY A 137 -11.32 -15.11 22.46
C GLY A 137 -10.94 -14.60 21.08
N TRP A 138 -11.94 -14.35 20.25
CA TRP A 138 -11.77 -14.05 18.83
C TRP A 138 -12.09 -12.59 18.53
N ASN A 139 -11.29 -11.99 17.64
CA ASN A 139 -11.57 -10.71 17.02
C ASN A 139 -11.92 -10.94 15.54
N THR A 140 -13.00 -10.36 15.05
CA THR A 140 -13.38 -10.50 13.63
C THR A 140 -12.81 -9.33 12.83
N LEU A 141 -12.02 -9.64 11.80
CA LEU A 141 -11.60 -8.69 10.77
C LEU A 141 -12.51 -8.88 9.56
N ARG A 142 -13.19 -7.81 9.14
CA ARG A 142 -14.05 -7.78 7.96
C ARG A 142 -13.61 -6.67 7.02
N ILE A 143 -13.50 -6.97 5.74
CA ILE A 143 -13.16 -6.03 4.66
C ILE A 143 -14.30 -6.04 3.66
N GLU A 144 -14.90 -4.88 3.42
CA GLU A 144 -15.91 -4.68 2.38
C GLU A 144 -15.28 -3.94 1.22
N VAL A 145 -15.15 -4.62 0.07
CA VAL A 145 -14.48 -4.11 -1.12
C VAL A 145 -15.52 -3.65 -2.14
N HIS A 146 -15.36 -2.40 -2.58
CA HIS A 146 -16.24 -1.70 -3.51
C HIS A 146 -15.45 -1.09 -4.67
N ASN A 147 -15.31 -1.83 -5.76
CA ASN A 147 -14.44 -1.46 -6.89
C ASN A 147 -13.03 -1.13 -6.39
N GLN A 148 -12.56 0.11 -6.51
CA GLN A 148 -11.23 0.50 -6.07
C GLN A 148 -11.21 1.06 -4.64
N SER A 149 -12.24 0.88 -3.81
CA SER A 149 -12.21 1.29 -2.40
C SER A 149 -12.52 0.12 -1.48
N ALA A 150 -12.20 0.27 -0.19
CA ALA A 150 -12.51 -0.71 0.83
C ALA A 150 -12.84 -0.08 2.19
N ASP A 151 -13.82 -0.65 2.88
CA ASP A 151 -14.13 -0.34 4.27
C ASP A 151 -13.68 -1.49 5.17
N ILE A 152 -12.94 -1.17 6.22
CA ILE A 152 -12.36 -2.15 7.15
C ILE A 152 -13.10 -2.06 8.48
N PHE A 153 -13.53 -3.20 8.99
CA PHE A 153 -14.23 -3.35 10.25
C PHE A 153 -13.47 -4.32 11.16
N VAL A 154 -13.42 -3.99 12.45
CA VAL A 154 -12.95 -4.89 13.49
C VAL A 154 -14.03 -5.01 14.56
N ASN A 155 -14.46 -6.24 14.86
CA ASN A 155 -15.56 -6.52 15.80
C ASN A 155 -16.80 -5.68 15.50
N ASP A 156 -17.19 -5.67 14.23
CA ASP A 156 -18.34 -4.92 13.65
C ASP A 156 -18.28 -3.40 13.76
N LYS A 157 -17.16 -2.84 14.21
CA LYS A 157 -16.93 -1.39 14.20
C LYS A 157 -16.05 -1.02 13.02
N LYS A 158 -16.50 -0.06 12.21
CA LYS A 158 -15.71 0.49 11.12
C LYS A 158 -14.46 1.16 11.71
N ALA A 159 -13.29 0.72 11.25
CA ALA A 159 -11.98 1.16 11.73
C ALA A 159 -11.31 2.10 10.73
N LEU A 160 -11.43 1.81 9.43
CA LEU A 160 -10.70 2.52 8.38
C LEU A 160 -11.50 2.50 7.07
N THR A 161 -11.41 3.59 6.29
CA THR A 161 -11.79 3.63 4.88
C THR A 161 -10.52 3.77 4.06
N VAL A 162 -10.32 2.89 3.07
CA VAL A 162 -9.34 3.05 2.00
C VAL A 162 -10.12 3.52 0.78
N ASP A 163 -10.05 4.82 0.51
CA ASP A 163 -10.74 5.47 -0.60
C ASP A 163 -10.23 5.01 -1.97
N HIS A 164 -8.94 4.65 -2.07
CA HIS A 164 -8.36 4.10 -3.29
C HIS A 164 -7.36 2.96 -3.01
N LEU A 165 -7.71 1.73 -3.32
CA LEU A 165 -6.82 0.58 -3.36
C LEU A 165 -5.72 0.84 -4.40
N ARG A 166 -4.46 0.67 -4.03
CA ARG A 166 -3.31 1.18 -4.80
C ARG A 166 -2.80 0.23 -5.88
N THR A 167 -3.15 -1.05 -5.83
CA THR A 167 -2.80 -1.94 -6.92
C THR A 167 -3.78 -1.79 -8.08
N ASP A 168 -3.30 -2.00 -9.31
CA ASP A 168 -4.15 -1.91 -10.50
C ASP A 168 -5.09 -3.14 -10.65
N GLN A 169 -5.17 -4.01 -9.63
CA GLN A 169 -5.98 -5.22 -9.66
C GLN A 169 -7.45 -4.91 -9.33
N THR A 170 -8.36 -5.36 -10.19
CA THR A 170 -9.81 -5.35 -9.95
C THR A 170 -10.34 -6.68 -9.42
N GLY A 171 -9.50 -7.72 -9.44
CA GLY A 171 -9.79 -9.05 -8.92
C GLY A 171 -8.52 -9.85 -8.68
N GLY A 172 -8.61 -11.00 -8.04
CA GLY A 172 -7.47 -11.89 -7.85
C GLY A 172 -7.67 -12.89 -6.73
N GLU A 173 -6.59 -13.60 -6.38
CA GLU A 173 -6.60 -14.56 -5.28
C GLU A 173 -6.76 -13.83 -3.93
N ILE A 174 -7.22 -14.59 -2.93
CA ILE A 174 -7.42 -14.12 -1.56
C ILE A 174 -6.73 -15.05 -0.58
N GLY A 175 -6.47 -14.53 0.61
CA GLY A 175 -5.67 -15.26 1.56
C GLY A 175 -5.56 -14.58 2.92
N LEU A 176 -4.63 -15.11 3.69
CA LEU A 176 -4.31 -14.67 5.04
C LEU A 176 -2.84 -14.31 5.10
N PHE A 177 -2.52 -13.32 5.92
CA PHE A 177 -1.17 -12.90 6.23
C PHE A 177 -0.90 -13.04 7.72
N ALA A 178 0.29 -13.52 8.08
CA ALA A 178 0.77 -13.46 9.45
C ALA A 178 2.25 -13.08 9.55
N LEU A 179 2.61 -12.46 10.66
CA LEU A 179 3.99 -12.31 11.11
C LEU A 179 4.03 -12.44 12.64
N PHE A 180 4.95 -13.24 13.15
CA PHE A 180 5.04 -13.60 14.58
C PHE A 180 3.81 -14.35 15.12
N SER A 181 3.33 -15.33 14.35
CA SER A 181 2.31 -16.30 14.73
C SER A 181 0.93 -15.78 15.13
N ASN A 182 -0.11 -16.23 14.43
CA ASN A 182 -1.49 -16.08 14.88
C ASN A 182 -2.39 -17.20 14.35
N ARG A 183 -3.57 -17.36 14.98
CA ARG A 183 -4.59 -18.33 14.61
C ARG A 183 -5.76 -17.65 13.93
N PHE A 184 -6.21 -18.27 12.86
CA PHE A 184 -7.35 -17.85 12.06
C PHE A 184 -8.43 -18.93 12.11
N SER A 185 -9.68 -18.51 12.10
CA SER A 185 -10.83 -19.40 11.95
C SER A 185 -11.94 -18.72 11.16
N ASN A 186 -12.95 -19.49 10.77
CA ASN A 186 -14.23 -18.96 10.31
C ASN A 186 -14.10 -17.98 9.13
N PHE A 187 -13.23 -18.31 8.15
CA PHE A 187 -13.03 -17.50 6.96
C PHE A 187 -14.27 -17.56 6.06
N ARG A 188 -14.78 -16.40 5.68
CA ARG A 188 -15.97 -16.28 4.83
C ARG A 188 -15.78 -15.25 3.73
N ILE A 189 -16.46 -15.48 2.63
CA ILE A 189 -16.53 -14.55 1.50
C ILE A 189 -17.98 -14.42 1.10
N THR A 190 -18.43 -13.19 0.91
CA THR A 190 -19.74 -12.89 0.36
C THR A 190 -19.54 -12.04 -0.89
N PRO A 191 -19.47 -12.65 -2.10
CA PRO A 191 -19.30 -11.91 -3.33
C PRO A 191 -20.45 -10.93 -3.55
N LYS A 192 -20.17 -9.80 -4.20
CA LYS A 192 -21.20 -8.83 -4.56
C LYS A 192 -20.93 -8.27 -5.94
N ASP A 193 -21.90 -8.36 -6.84
CA ASP A 193 -21.84 -7.64 -8.11
C ASP A 193 -21.94 -6.14 -7.83
N THR A 194 -20.97 -5.35 -8.31
CA THR A 194 -20.96 -3.92 -8.05
C THR A 194 -22.00 -3.20 -8.91
N VAL A 195 -23.17 -2.96 -8.33
CA VAL A 195 -24.15 -1.99 -8.86
C VAL A 195 -24.03 -0.69 -8.06
N GLN A 196 -22.92 0.02 -8.26
CA GLN A 196 -22.81 1.44 -7.95
C GLN A 196 -21.69 2.00 -8.82
N LYS A 197 -22.07 2.94 -9.70
CA LYS A 197 -21.14 3.75 -10.48
C LYS A 197 -20.19 4.40 -9.46
N PRO A 198 -18.85 4.36 -9.64
CA PRO A 198 -17.97 5.07 -8.73
C PRO A 198 -18.46 6.51 -8.64
N GLU A 199 -18.66 7.03 -7.42
CA GLU A 199 -18.66 8.47 -7.24
C GLU A 199 -17.37 8.94 -7.88
N LYS A 200 -17.52 9.84 -8.85
CA LYS A 200 -16.40 10.40 -9.60
C LYS A 200 -15.43 10.91 -8.55
N ASP A 201 -14.24 10.31 -8.46
CA ASP A 201 -13.19 10.75 -7.55
C ASP A 201 -13.19 12.28 -7.60
N SER A 202 -13.48 12.91 -6.46
CA SER A 202 -13.31 14.35 -6.32
C SER A 202 -11.86 14.60 -6.69
N ALA A 203 -11.64 15.13 -7.89
CA ALA A 203 -10.32 15.24 -8.48
C ALA A 203 -9.45 15.97 -7.47
N ILE A 204 -8.51 15.25 -6.86
CA ILE A 204 -7.57 15.86 -5.92
C ILE A 204 -6.85 16.92 -6.75
N ALA A 205 -6.99 18.19 -6.35
CA ALA A 205 -6.33 19.27 -7.03
C ALA A 205 -4.82 19.02 -6.97
N VAL A 206 -4.23 18.66 -8.11
CA VAL A 206 -2.80 18.42 -8.20
C VAL A 206 -2.11 19.77 -8.04
N ASP A 207 -1.32 19.90 -6.97
CA ASP A 207 -0.45 21.05 -6.75
C ASP A 207 0.45 21.23 -7.99
N PRO A 208 0.35 22.34 -8.75
CA PRO A 208 1.14 22.54 -9.96
C PRO A 208 2.65 22.53 -9.72
N ALA A 209 3.08 22.75 -8.46
CA ALA A 209 4.49 22.66 -8.06
C ALA A 209 4.98 21.20 -7.92
N MET A 210 4.09 20.20 -7.88
CA MET A 210 4.47 18.80 -7.76
C MET A 210 5.17 18.28 -9.01
N ILE A 211 6.26 17.54 -8.80
CA ILE A 211 6.90 16.76 -9.84
C ILE A 211 6.07 15.49 -10.04
N THR A 212 5.26 15.45 -11.09
CA THR A 212 4.33 14.34 -11.37
C THR A 212 4.93 13.22 -12.22
N LYS A 213 6.15 13.43 -12.75
CA LYS A 213 6.88 12.45 -13.55
C LYS A 213 8.34 12.43 -13.15
N TRP A 214 8.88 11.22 -13.01
CA TRP A 214 10.28 10.97 -12.72
C TRP A 214 10.87 10.01 -13.74
N ASN A 215 12.14 10.21 -14.07
CA ASN A 215 12.93 9.24 -14.79
C ASN A 215 13.67 8.38 -13.78
N ILE A 216 13.42 7.08 -13.74
CA ILE A 216 14.06 6.16 -12.76
C ILE A 216 14.94 5.10 -13.43
N THR A 217 15.98 4.67 -12.74
CA THR A 217 16.82 3.51 -13.11
C THR A 217 16.25 2.21 -12.55
N LYS A 218 16.88 1.08 -12.90
CA LYS A 218 16.68 -0.19 -12.18
C LYS A 218 17.32 -0.14 -10.79
N ALA A 219 16.87 -1.03 -9.89
CA ALA A 219 17.50 -1.23 -8.59
C ALA A 219 18.91 -1.79 -8.72
N ARG A 220 19.80 -1.32 -7.84
CA ARG A 220 21.18 -1.79 -7.68
C ARG A 220 21.50 -1.98 -6.20
N PRO A 221 22.37 -2.93 -5.83
CA PRO A 221 22.90 -3.00 -4.47
C PRO A 221 23.54 -1.67 -4.05
N TYR A 222 23.26 -1.21 -2.84
CA TYR A 222 23.85 0.00 -2.30
C TYR A 222 25.11 -0.32 -1.49
N GLU A 223 26.24 0.23 -1.95
CA GLU A 223 27.51 0.24 -1.23
C GLU A 223 28.07 1.67 -1.30
N ALA A 224 28.13 2.36 -0.16
CA ALA A 224 28.45 3.79 -0.11
C ALA A 224 29.75 4.16 -0.83
N GLU A 225 30.80 3.36 -0.63
CA GLU A 225 32.14 3.55 -1.23
C GLU A 225 32.17 3.34 -2.76
N LYS A 226 31.17 2.67 -3.32
CA LYS A 226 31.08 2.38 -4.77
C LYS A 226 30.14 3.33 -5.51
N LEU A 227 29.47 4.24 -4.80
CA LEU A 227 28.52 5.15 -5.42
C LEU A 227 29.28 6.29 -6.13
N ASP A 228 29.27 6.27 -7.47
CA ASP A 228 29.84 7.33 -8.30
C ASP A 228 28.76 7.99 -9.17
N PHE A 229 28.65 9.32 -9.10
CA PHE A 229 27.73 10.10 -9.92
C PHE A 229 27.90 9.85 -11.43
N LYS A 230 29.13 9.58 -11.90
CA LYS A 230 29.39 9.33 -13.32
C LYS A 230 28.58 8.14 -13.85
N SER A 231 28.40 7.11 -13.01
CA SER A 231 27.59 5.93 -13.38
C SER A 231 26.14 6.29 -13.70
N PHE A 232 25.60 7.36 -13.10
CA PHE A 232 24.21 7.77 -13.28
C PHE A 232 23.97 8.32 -14.70
N LEU A 233 25.02 8.76 -15.39
CA LEU A 233 24.95 9.30 -16.76
C LEU A 233 24.91 8.18 -17.81
N GLU A 234 25.38 6.99 -17.47
CA GLU A 234 25.43 5.82 -18.35
C GLU A 234 24.21 4.89 -18.18
N GLU A 235 23.45 5.08 -17.10
CA GLU A 235 22.27 4.29 -16.78
C GLU A 235 21.11 4.53 -17.75
N LYS A 236 20.28 3.49 -17.92
CA LYS A 236 19.04 3.59 -18.70
C LYS A 236 17.90 4.01 -17.78
N TYR A 237 17.24 5.10 -18.16
CA TYR A 237 16.11 5.64 -17.43
C TYR A 237 14.78 5.26 -18.08
N THR A 238 13.77 5.03 -17.26
CA THR A 238 12.37 4.87 -17.67
C THR A 238 11.54 5.97 -17.02
N THR A 239 10.71 6.67 -17.79
CA THR A 239 9.80 7.67 -17.26
C THR A 239 8.58 7.00 -16.63
N VAL A 240 8.27 7.38 -15.39
CA VAL A 240 7.13 6.88 -14.62
C VAL A 240 6.37 8.05 -14.00
N ALA A 241 5.09 7.83 -13.68
CA ALA A 241 4.22 8.84 -13.08
C ALA A 241 4.16 8.67 -11.55
N THR A 242 3.85 9.76 -10.86
CA THR A 242 3.46 9.72 -9.45
C THR A 242 1.97 9.41 -9.29
N GLU A 243 1.58 9.05 -8.08
CA GLU A 243 0.20 9.17 -7.61
C GLU A 243 -0.27 10.64 -7.68
N ALA A 244 -1.59 10.86 -7.60
CA ALA A 244 -2.16 12.22 -7.58
C ALA A 244 -1.65 13.07 -6.39
N SER A 245 -1.24 12.41 -5.30
CA SER A 245 -0.60 13.04 -4.14
C SER A 245 0.83 13.54 -4.40
N GLY A 246 1.44 13.17 -5.54
CA GLY A 246 2.85 13.43 -5.85
C GLY A 246 3.80 12.33 -5.35
N LEU A 247 3.29 11.25 -4.75
CA LEU A 247 4.09 10.09 -4.35
C LEU A 247 4.54 9.29 -5.57
N LEU A 248 5.84 9.23 -5.81
CA LEU A 248 6.44 8.23 -6.67
C LEU A 248 6.56 6.91 -5.88
N LEU A 249 5.69 5.96 -6.19
CA LEU A 249 5.71 4.63 -5.59
C LEU A 249 6.71 3.71 -6.32
N ILE A 250 7.99 3.82 -5.98
CA ILE A 250 9.09 3.13 -6.68
C ILE A 250 8.88 1.60 -6.70
N SER A 251 8.40 1.02 -5.60
CA SER A 251 8.12 -0.41 -5.50
C SER A 251 7.16 -0.96 -6.57
N LYS A 252 6.28 -0.11 -7.14
CA LYS A 252 5.36 -0.47 -8.24
C LYS A 252 6.12 -0.76 -9.54
N TYR A 253 7.25 -0.07 -9.75
CA TYR A 253 7.99 -0.10 -11.00
C TYR A 253 9.29 -0.92 -10.93
N VAL A 254 9.84 -1.08 -9.72
CA VAL A 254 11.14 -1.71 -9.51
C VAL A 254 11.04 -2.81 -8.46
N LYS A 255 11.53 -3.99 -8.83
CA LYS A 255 11.65 -5.14 -7.93
C LYS A 255 13.04 -5.16 -7.29
N LYS A 256 13.07 -5.23 -5.96
CA LYS A 256 14.31 -5.47 -5.20
C LYS A 256 14.81 -6.90 -5.34
N SER A 257 16.10 -7.12 -5.16
CA SER A 257 16.68 -8.47 -5.12
C SER A 257 16.25 -9.27 -3.89
N THR A 258 15.95 -8.57 -2.79
CA THR A 258 15.44 -9.15 -1.54
C THR A 258 14.18 -8.44 -1.09
N SER A 259 13.23 -9.18 -0.52
CA SER A 259 11.98 -8.67 0.03
C SER A 259 11.58 -9.43 1.29
N GLY A 260 10.67 -8.82 2.07
CA GLY A 260 10.10 -9.42 3.27
C GLY A 260 10.78 -8.96 4.57
N LYS A 261 11.56 -9.83 5.22
CA LYS A 261 12.05 -9.57 6.59
C LYS A 261 13.12 -8.49 6.58
N PHE A 262 12.79 -7.31 7.13
CA PHE A 262 13.72 -6.17 7.31
C PHE A 262 15.15 -6.56 7.70
N GLU A 263 15.35 -7.42 8.70
CA GLU A 263 16.69 -7.78 9.19
C GLU A 263 17.54 -8.58 8.18
N LYS A 264 16.93 -9.19 7.16
CA LYS A 264 17.61 -9.99 6.13
C LYS A 264 17.78 -9.24 4.80
N ASN A 265 17.05 -8.13 4.61
CA ASN A 265 17.13 -7.37 3.38
C ASN A 265 18.46 -6.61 3.32
N VAL A 266 18.97 -6.45 2.11
CA VAL A 266 20.09 -5.55 1.82
C VAL A 266 19.56 -4.19 1.40
N GLU A 267 20.37 -3.15 1.57
CA GLU A 267 20.04 -1.83 1.02
C GLU A 267 20.26 -1.86 -0.50
N GLU A 268 19.27 -1.38 -1.23
CA GLU A 268 19.35 -1.17 -2.67
C GLU A 268 18.99 0.28 -2.98
N TYR A 269 19.46 0.79 -4.12
CA TYR A 269 19.16 2.13 -4.56
C TYR A 269 18.65 2.16 -6.01
N ILE A 270 17.88 3.21 -6.32
CA ILE A 270 17.62 3.69 -7.67
C ILE A 270 18.06 5.14 -7.77
N VAL A 271 18.25 5.62 -8.99
CA VAL A 271 18.37 7.05 -9.26
C VAL A 271 17.08 7.52 -9.90
N ALA A 272 16.37 8.41 -9.23
CA ALA A 272 15.26 9.17 -9.78
C ALA A 272 15.80 10.52 -10.26
N SER A 273 15.42 10.95 -11.46
CA SER A 273 15.86 12.24 -12.00
C SER A 273 14.73 13.01 -12.68
N THR A 274 14.86 14.33 -12.61
CA THR A 274 13.99 15.27 -13.31
C THR A 274 14.78 16.48 -13.78
N THR A 275 14.19 17.23 -14.70
CA THR A 275 14.81 18.40 -15.32
C THR A 275 14.01 19.65 -14.99
N VAL A 276 14.72 20.72 -14.66
CA VAL A 276 14.16 22.05 -14.37
C VAL A 276 14.76 23.05 -15.34
N HIS A 277 13.92 23.80 -16.03
CA HIS A 277 14.35 24.93 -16.86
C HIS A 277 14.33 26.23 -16.04
N ALA A 278 15.36 27.05 -16.20
CA ALA A 278 15.48 28.36 -15.59
C ALA A 278 15.87 29.40 -16.65
N ASP A 279 15.11 30.49 -16.76
CA ASP A 279 15.36 31.52 -17.77
C ASP A 279 16.60 32.38 -17.44
N ASN A 280 16.94 32.44 -16.15
CA ASN A 280 18.08 33.16 -15.59
C ASN A 280 18.74 32.31 -14.51
N GLU A 281 19.89 32.75 -14.00
CA GLU A 281 20.40 32.22 -12.74
C GLU A 281 19.44 32.61 -11.62
N GLU A 282 18.91 31.61 -10.93
CA GLU A 282 17.89 31.80 -9.90
C GLU A 282 18.01 30.72 -8.83
N THR A 283 17.43 30.98 -7.67
CA THR A 283 17.34 29.99 -6.60
C THR A 283 15.89 29.55 -6.45
N LYS A 284 15.61 28.26 -6.61
CA LYS A 284 14.29 27.67 -6.36
C LYS A 284 14.27 26.81 -5.12
N LEU A 285 13.13 26.75 -4.44
CA LEU A 285 12.96 25.91 -3.26
C LEU A 285 12.50 24.52 -3.70
N PHE A 286 13.32 23.51 -3.41
CA PHE A 286 12.94 22.11 -3.60
C PHE A 286 12.47 21.52 -2.28
N SER A 287 11.18 21.21 -2.18
CA SER A 287 10.59 20.51 -1.04
C SER A 287 10.41 19.04 -1.39
N PHE A 288 10.83 18.13 -0.53
CA PHE A 288 10.83 16.69 -0.85
C PHE A 288 10.73 15.82 0.39
N ASP A 289 10.40 14.57 0.16
CA ASP A 289 10.51 13.52 1.17
C ASP A 289 10.76 12.16 0.52
N TYR A 290 11.23 11.20 1.31
CA TYR A 290 11.79 9.95 0.82
C TYR A 290 11.67 8.82 1.83
N SER A 291 11.59 7.60 1.30
CA SER A 291 11.74 6.38 2.10
C SER A 291 13.20 6.16 2.47
N ASP A 292 13.45 5.69 3.68
CA ASP A 292 14.74 5.21 4.16
C ASP A 292 15.92 6.18 4.02
N LYS A 293 16.63 6.28 2.89
CA LYS A 293 17.70 7.27 2.73
C LYS A 293 17.66 7.93 1.35
N ILE A 294 18.20 9.13 1.27
CA ILE A 294 18.34 9.87 0.02
C ILE A 294 19.70 10.54 -0.09
N ILE A 295 20.16 10.70 -1.32
CA ILE A 295 21.24 11.61 -1.70
C ILE A 295 20.75 12.46 -2.89
N VAL A 296 20.81 13.78 -2.77
CA VAL A 296 20.31 14.71 -3.80
C VAL A 296 21.47 15.44 -4.44
N TYR A 297 21.53 15.39 -5.77
CA TYR A 297 22.49 16.10 -6.61
C TYR A 297 21.77 17.11 -7.51
N LEU A 298 22.39 18.27 -7.71
CA LEU A 298 22.02 19.23 -8.75
C LEU A 298 23.20 19.37 -9.72
N ASN A 299 22.98 19.05 -11.00
CA ASN A 299 24.01 19.13 -12.04
C ASN A 299 25.32 18.39 -11.67
N GLY A 300 25.21 17.27 -10.94
CA GLY A 300 26.35 16.48 -10.47
C GLY A 300 26.97 16.92 -9.16
N GLN A 301 26.57 18.06 -8.60
CA GLN A 301 27.01 18.51 -7.29
C GLN A 301 26.09 17.97 -6.19
N LEU A 302 26.67 17.31 -5.19
CA LEU A 302 25.96 16.87 -3.99
C LEU A 302 25.42 18.09 -3.22
N LEU A 303 24.11 18.10 -2.93
CA LEU A 303 23.47 19.15 -2.14
C LEU A 303 22.94 18.66 -0.80
N PHE A 304 22.51 17.40 -0.72
CA PHE A 304 21.87 16.86 0.47
C PHE A 304 22.06 15.36 0.59
N ALA A 305 22.19 14.87 1.83
CA ALA A 305 22.06 13.46 2.16
C ALA A 305 21.24 13.33 3.45
N GLY A 306 20.35 12.34 3.51
CA GLY A 306 19.46 12.19 4.65
C GLY A 306 19.05 10.75 4.93
N ASN A 307 18.66 10.50 6.18
CA ASN A 307 18.27 9.18 6.69
C ASN A 307 16.95 9.27 7.47
N ASN A 308 15.91 8.72 6.87
CA ASN A 308 14.55 8.53 7.36
C ASN A 308 14.24 7.05 7.66
N SER A 309 15.25 6.17 7.75
CA SER A 309 15.02 4.73 7.86
C SER A 309 14.21 4.31 9.07
N PHE A 310 13.45 3.24 8.91
CA PHE A 310 12.75 2.59 10.02
C PHE A 310 13.72 2.36 11.20
N ARG A 311 13.33 2.84 12.38
CA ARG A 311 14.11 2.84 13.63
C ARG A 311 15.40 3.66 13.64
N ALA A 312 15.71 4.45 12.62
CA ALA A 312 16.92 5.29 12.57
C ALA A 312 17.01 6.26 13.75
N LYS A 313 15.86 6.73 14.26
CA LYS A 313 15.75 7.64 15.42
C LYS A 313 15.21 6.96 16.69
N GLY A 314 15.39 5.64 16.79
CA GLY A 314 14.95 4.83 17.94
C GLY A 314 13.82 3.84 17.60
N LYS A 315 13.55 2.89 18.50
CA LYS A 315 12.70 1.70 18.22
C LYS A 315 11.27 2.00 17.77
N GLN A 316 10.74 3.18 18.07
CA GLN A 316 9.38 3.60 17.69
C GLN A 316 9.35 4.45 16.42
N TYR A 317 10.51 4.87 15.89
CA TYR A 317 10.54 5.69 14.69
C TYR A 317 10.12 4.88 13.47
N MET A 318 9.02 5.28 12.84
CA MET A 318 8.40 4.53 11.74
C MET A 318 8.98 4.89 10.37
N GLY A 319 9.58 6.07 10.20
CA GLY A 319 10.06 6.52 8.89
C GLY A 319 8.93 6.80 7.90
N HIS A 320 7.77 7.26 8.39
CA HIS A 320 6.67 7.65 7.52
C HIS A 320 7.07 8.81 6.60
N MET A 321 6.55 8.79 5.38
CA MET A 321 6.69 9.91 4.45
C MET A 321 5.59 10.97 4.64
N GLY A 322 5.87 12.17 4.17
CA GLY A 322 4.99 13.33 4.18
C GLY A 322 5.36 14.35 3.12
N ASP A 323 4.43 15.25 2.89
CA ASP A 323 4.37 16.18 1.77
C ASP A 323 5.28 17.42 1.93
N THR A 324 5.84 17.68 3.11
CA THR A 324 6.73 18.83 3.37
C THR A 324 7.75 18.61 4.51
N VAL A 325 8.51 17.51 4.49
CA VAL A 325 9.46 17.23 5.59
C VAL A 325 10.84 17.88 5.36
N ASN A 326 11.34 17.87 4.12
CA ASN A 326 12.68 18.36 3.81
C ASN A 326 12.62 19.47 2.77
N THR A 327 13.51 20.46 2.90
CA THR A 327 13.66 21.54 1.91
C THR A 327 15.12 21.87 1.69
N ILE A 328 15.49 22.14 0.44
CA ILE A 328 16.79 22.71 0.07
C ILE A 328 16.61 23.79 -1.00
N TYR A 329 17.54 24.74 -1.02
CA TYR A 329 17.62 25.75 -2.06
C TYR A 329 18.45 25.22 -3.23
N LEU A 330 17.90 25.23 -4.43
CA LEU A 330 18.57 24.82 -5.66
C LEU A 330 19.14 26.06 -6.37
N PRO A 331 20.47 26.26 -6.41
CA PRO A 331 21.08 27.32 -7.19
C PRO A 331 21.08 26.93 -8.67
N LEU A 332 20.00 27.26 -9.38
CA LEU A 332 19.81 26.93 -10.79
C LEU A 332 20.65 27.84 -11.67
N LYS A 333 21.33 27.23 -12.66
CA LYS A 333 21.98 27.96 -13.74
C LYS A 333 20.95 28.29 -14.82
N LYS A 334 21.18 29.35 -15.60
CA LYS A 334 20.38 29.60 -16.81
C LYS A 334 20.37 28.36 -17.71
N GLY A 335 19.19 27.99 -18.21
CA GLY A 335 18.97 26.84 -19.06
C GLY A 335 18.51 25.59 -18.30
N THR A 336 19.01 24.43 -18.73
CA THR A 336 18.57 23.12 -18.24
C THR A 336 19.38 22.69 -17.03
N ASN A 337 18.70 22.44 -15.91
CA ASN A 337 19.27 21.88 -14.70
C ASN A 337 18.71 20.48 -14.45
N LYS A 338 19.54 19.55 -14.00
CA LYS A 338 19.13 18.17 -13.72
C LYS A 338 19.28 17.85 -12.24
N ILE A 339 18.17 17.43 -11.64
CA ILE A 339 18.12 16.93 -10.27
C ILE A 339 18.24 15.41 -10.33
N HIS A 340 19.14 14.83 -9.54
CA HIS A 340 19.19 13.39 -9.31
C HIS A 340 18.98 13.11 -7.82
N CYS A 341 18.06 12.20 -7.52
CA CYS A 341 17.77 11.68 -6.19
C CYS A 341 18.16 10.20 -6.18
N VAL A 342 19.25 9.87 -5.50
CA VAL A 342 19.60 8.48 -5.17
C VAL A 342 18.73 8.09 -4.00
N VAL A 343 17.70 7.27 -4.23
CA VAL A 343 16.76 6.83 -3.18
C VAL A 343 17.16 5.42 -2.78
N ILE A 344 17.50 5.23 -1.52
CA ILE A 344 18.02 3.96 -0.98
C ILE A 344 16.97 3.39 -0.04
N ASP A 345 16.60 2.13 -0.23
CA ASP A 345 15.59 1.44 0.55
C ASP A 345 16.08 0.08 1.04
N LYS A 346 15.64 -0.29 2.24
CA LYS A 346 15.85 -1.62 2.81
C LYS A 346 14.55 -2.42 2.86
N ALA A 347 13.50 -1.85 3.44
CA ALA A 347 12.19 -2.49 3.49
C ALA A 347 11.08 -1.53 3.90
N ASN A 348 9.83 -2.01 3.78
CA ASN A 348 8.60 -1.36 4.26
C ASN A 348 8.05 -0.22 3.39
N GLY A 349 8.70 0.06 2.26
CA GLY A 349 8.15 0.83 1.16
C GLY A 349 9.18 1.75 0.54
N TRP A 350 9.27 1.74 -0.80
CA TRP A 350 10.23 2.56 -1.53
C TRP A 350 9.52 3.72 -2.24
N GLY A 351 9.78 4.96 -1.79
CA GLY A 351 9.04 6.13 -2.23
C GLY A 351 9.86 7.41 -2.30
N LEU A 352 9.41 8.34 -3.16
CA LEU A 352 9.95 9.69 -3.31
C LEU A 352 8.82 10.68 -3.57
N MET A 353 8.92 11.88 -3.03
CA MET A 353 8.04 13.02 -3.35
C MET A 353 8.90 14.26 -3.60
N GLY A 354 8.46 15.15 -4.48
CA GLY A 354 9.19 16.38 -4.75
C GLY A 354 8.31 17.49 -5.33
N LYS A 355 8.50 18.71 -4.82
CA LYS A 355 7.87 19.95 -5.26
C LYS A 355 8.92 21.01 -5.55
N LEU A 356 8.74 21.77 -6.62
CA LEU A 356 9.56 22.93 -6.95
C LEU A 356 8.74 24.20 -6.80
N LYS A 357 9.17 25.09 -5.91
CA LYS A 357 8.54 26.37 -5.61
C LYS A 357 9.44 27.55 -5.95
#